data_AF-A0A6V7L101-F1
#
_entry.id   AF-A0A6V7L101-F1
#
_cell.length_a   1.000
_cell.length_b   1.000
_cell.length_c   1.000
_cell.angle_alpha   90.00
_cell.angle_beta   90.00
_cell.angle_gamma   90.00
#
_symmetry.space_group_name_H-M   'P 1'
#
loop_
_entity.id
_entity.type
_entity.pdbx_description
1 polymer ?
#
loop_
_entity_poly.entity_id
_entity_poly.type
_entity_poly.pdbx_seq_one_letter_code
_entity_poly.pdbx_strand_id
1 'polypeptide(L)'
;TGLHDMDIYIQSQLLLAALNITNHILSPGGTFVAKIFRAKEGSLLFSQLKIFFTDVFCAKPSSSRNSSIEAFVVCKNYAPPEGYIPHMLNPLLTHQALNVDELIGINRYVVPFVVCGDLTQPDSDGCYPLN
;
A
#
# COMPACT_ATOMS: atom_id res chain seq x y z
N THR A 1 -2.31 10.50 -19.49
CA THR A 1 -3.59 10.95 -18.90
C THR A 1 -3.55 12.41 -18.47
N GLY A 2 -2.37 12.98 -18.11
CA GLY A 2 -2.28 14.40 -17.73
C GLY A 2 -2.75 14.68 -16.28
N LEU A 3 -3.20 13.65 -15.57
CA LEU A 3 -3.62 13.67 -14.17
C LEU A 3 -2.65 12.84 -13.33
N HIS A 4 -1.38 13.26 -13.30
CA HIS A 4 -0.32 12.55 -12.57
C HIS A 4 -0.64 12.38 -11.09
N ASP A 5 -1.34 13.34 -10.48
CA ASP A 5 -1.73 13.27 -9.07
C ASP A 5 -2.75 12.15 -8.79
N MET A 6 -3.66 11.88 -9.74
CA MET A 6 -4.62 10.78 -9.63
C MET A 6 -3.91 9.43 -9.76
N ASP A 7 -2.98 9.30 -10.71
CA ASP A 7 -2.21 8.06 -10.91
C ASP A 7 -1.36 7.74 -9.66
N ILE A 8 -0.75 8.77 -9.04
CA ILE A 8 -0.01 8.66 -7.78
C ILE A 8 -0.94 8.24 -6.63
N TYR A 9 -2.13 8.86 -6.54
CA TYR A 9 -3.11 8.53 -5.50
C TYR A 9 -3.58 7.07 -5.60
N ILE A 10 -4.01 6.64 -6.80
CA ILE A 10 -4.50 5.28 -7.03
C ILE A 10 -3.42 4.25 -6.72
N GLN A 11 -2.20 4.48 -7.18
CA GLN A 11 -1.10 3.55 -6.89
C GLN A 11 -0.72 3.54 -5.40
N SER A 12 -0.82 4.67 -4.70
CA SER A 12 -0.61 4.72 -3.25
C SER A 12 -1.67 3.90 -2.50
N GLN A 13 -2.92 3.90 -2.96
CA GLN A 13 -3.96 3.01 -2.42
C GLN A 13 -3.63 1.53 -2.67
N LEU A 14 -3.17 1.18 -3.87
CA LEU A 14 -2.73 -0.19 -4.17
C LEU A 14 -1.56 -0.62 -3.27
N LEU A 15 -0.60 0.27 -3.00
CA LEU A 15 0.51 -0.02 -2.11
C LEU A 15 0.04 -0.28 -0.67
N LEU A 16 -0.90 0.54 -0.18
CA LEU A 16 -1.47 0.37 1.15
C LEU A 16 -2.25 -0.94 1.28
N ALA A 17 -2.98 -1.34 0.22
CA ALA A 17 -3.62 -2.65 0.13
C ALA A 17 -2.60 -3.80 0.24
N ALA A 18 -1.53 -3.72 -0.55
CA ALA A 18 -0.46 -4.71 -0.56
C ALA A 18 0.25 -4.80 0.78
N LEU A 19 0.49 -3.66 1.46
CA LEU A 19 1.04 -3.61 2.79
C LEU A 19 0.12 -4.30 3.81
N ASN A 20 -1.19 -4.09 3.73
CA ASN A 20 -2.12 -4.74 4.64
C ASN A 20 -2.07 -6.27 4.49
N ILE A 21 -2.06 -6.79 3.27
CA ILE A 21 -1.89 -8.23 3.01
C ILE A 21 -0.54 -8.71 3.56
N THR A 22 0.53 -7.94 3.29
CA THR A 22 1.89 -8.21 3.76
C THR A 22 1.95 -8.34 5.27
N ASN A 23 1.25 -7.48 6.03
CA ASN A 23 1.23 -7.53 7.48
C ASN A 23 0.62 -8.82 8.06
N HIS A 24 -0.19 -9.56 7.28
CA HIS A 24 -0.76 -10.85 7.69
C HIS A 24 0.13 -12.04 7.33
N ILE A 25 1.00 -11.92 6.32
CA ILE A 25 1.75 -13.05 5.76
C ILE A 25 3.26 -12.97 6.00
N LEU A 26 3.79 -11.77 6.18
CA LEU A 26 5.23 -11.54 6.26
C LEU A 26 5.74 -11.89 7.66
N SER A 27 6.73 -12.77 7.72
CA SER A 27 7.39 -13.12 8.97
C SER A 27 8.24 -11.94 9.49
N PRO A 28 8.45 -11.83 10.82
CA PRO A 28 9.39 -10.87 11.39
C PRO A 28 10.78 -10.98 10.74
N GLY A 29 11.39 -9.84 10.45
CA GLY A 29 12.65 -9.76 9.69
C GLY A 29 12.50 -9.85 8.16
N GLY A 30 11.28 -10.07 7.66
CA GLY A 30 10.99 -10.16 6.24
C GLY A 30 11.25 -8.87 5.44
N THR A 31 11.24 -8.99 4.12
CA THR A 31 11.43 -7.87 3.18
C THR A 31 10.20 -7.71 2.28
N PHE A 32 9.75 -6.47 2.12
CA PHE A 32 8.68 -6.07 1.21
C PHE A 32 9.25 -5.13 0.13
N VAL A 33 8.97 -5.44 -1.14
CA VAL A 33 9.40 -4.63 -2.28
C VAL A 33 8.20 -4.34 -3.14
N ALA A 34 8.01 -3.08 -3.52
CA ALA A 34 6.89 -2.69 -4.37
C ALA A 34 7.25 -1.56 -5.32
N LYS A 35 6.59 -1.55 -6.48
CA LYS A 35 6.72 -0.48 -7.47
C LYS A 35 5.89 0.72 -7.02
N ILE A 36 6.49 1.91 -7.08
CA ILE A 36 5.88 3.17 -6.69
C ILE A 36 6.20 4.26 -7.69
N PHE A 37 5.40 5.31 -7.72
CA PHE A 37 5.77 6.59 -8.29
C PHE A 37 6.58 7.32 -7.23
N ARG A 38 7.77 7.78 -7.61
CA ARG A 38 8.73 8.40 -6.71
C ARG A 38 8.12 9.69 -6.15
N ALA A 39 7.60 9.60 -4.93
CA ALA A 39 7.21 10.77 -4.16
C ALA A 39 8.46 11.51 -3.67
N LYS A 40 8.32 12.79 -3.31
CA LYS A 40 9.37 13.49 -2.56
C LYS A 40 9.63 12.74 -1.25
N GLU A 41 10.90 12.67 -0.84
CA GLU A 41 11.28 12.11 0.46
C GLU A 41 10.47 12.80 1.57
N GLY A 42 9.91 12.01 2.50
CA GLY A 42 9.00 12.51 3.54
C GLY A 42 7.50 12.40 3.20
N SER A 43 7.13 11.63 2.17
CA SER A 43 5.71 11.34 1.90
C SER A 43 5.08 10.54 3.05
N LEU A 44 3.78 10.74 3.26
CA LEU A 44 2.99 10.02 4.28
C LEU A 44 3.17 8.50 4.16
N LEU A 45 3.18 7.98 2.94
CA LEU A 45 3.37 6.57 2.63
C LEU A 45 4.72 6.04 3.12
N PHE A 46 5.79 6.81 2.92
CA PHE A 46 7.12 6.44 3.37
C PHE A 46 7.22 6.42 4.90
N SER A 47 6.57 7.38 5.57
CA SER A 47 6.47 7.42 7.03
C SER A 47 5.67 6.24 7.58
N GLN A 48 4.57 5.84 6.90
CA GLN A 48 3.78 4.67 7.27
C GLN A 48 4.59 3.37 7.14
N LEU A 49 5.36 3.21 6.06
CA LEU A 49 6.23 2.04 5.89
C LEU A 49 7.30 1.96 6.99
N LYS A 50 7.87 3.09 7.42
CA LYS A 50 8.86 3.13 8.51
C LYS A 50 8.30 2.73 9.89
N ILE A 51 6.98 2.68 10.07
CA ILE A 51 6.36 2.15 11.30
C ILE A 51 6.51 0.62 11.35
N PHE A 52 6.51 -0.04 10.20
CA PHE A 52 6.49 -1.51 10.08
C PHE A 52 7.84 -2.11 9.69
N PHE A 53 8.79 -1.30 9.25
CA PHE A 53 10.08 -1.75 8.74
C PHE A 53 11.20 -0.88 9.28
N THR A 54 12.30 -1.50 9.71
CA THR A 54 13.47 -0.76 10.22
C THR A 54 14.16 0.03 9.13
N ASP A 55 14.30 -0.55 7.93
CA ASP A 55 15.00 0.07 6.82
C ASP A 55 14.06 0.24 5.63
N VAL A 56 13.79 1.49 5.25
CA VAL A 56 12.97 1.82 4.08
C VAL A 56 13.76 2.77 3.18
N PHE A 57 13.93 2.39 1.91
CA PHE A 57 14.61 3.21 0.93
C PHE A 57 14.00 3.05 -0.46
N CYS A 58 14.18 4.07 -1.29
CA CYS A 58 13.75 4.06 -2.68
C CYS A 58 14.91 3.68 -3.60
N ALA A 59 14.68 2.73 -4.50
CA ALA A 59 15.64 2.28 -5.49
C ALA A 59 15.08 2.49 -6.90
N LYS A 60 15.91 2.99 -7.83
CA LYS A 60 15.60 3.04 -9.25
C LYS A 60 16.70 2.29 -10.01
N PRO A 61 16.47 1.01 -10.38
CA PRO A 61 17.50 0.21 -11.03
C PRO A 61 17.78 0.73 -12.46
N SER A 62 18.97 0.44 -12.98
CA SER A 62 19.41 0.87 -14.32
C SER A 62 18.53 0.36 -15.46
N SER A 63 17.84 -0.77 -15.26
CA SER A 63 16.83 -1.30 -16.19
C SER A 63 15.56 -0.45 -16.27
N SER A 64 15.32 0.46 -15.32
CA SER A 64 14.18 1.38 -15.36
C SER A 64 14.44 2.54 -16.30
N ARG A 65 13.42 2.95 -17.07
CA ARG A 65 13.50 4.12 -17.94
C ARG A 65 13.87 5.37 -17.13
N ASN A 66 14.95 6.06 -17.51
CA ASN A 66 15.41 7.24 -16.77
C ASN A 66 14.36 8.36 -16.74
N SER A 67 13.59 8.50 -17.83
CA SER A 67 12.49 9.47 -17.97
C SER A 67 11.24 9.13 -17.16
N SER A 68 11.10 7.92 -16.62
CA SER A 68 9.95 7.52 -15.80
C SER A 68 10.06 8.08 -14.39
N ILE A 69 8.94 8.49 -13.78
CA ILE A 69 8.88 8.82 -12.36
C ILE A 69 8.74 7.57 -11.47
N GLU A 70 8.66 6.39 -12.06
CA GLU A 70 8.58 5.12 -11.33
C GLU A 70 9.90 4.76 -10.66
N ALA A 71 9.78 4.18 -9.48
CA ALA A 71 10.84 3.63 -8.65
C ALA A 71 10.30 2.41 -7.88
N PHE A 72 11.15 1.80 -7.06
CA PHE A 72 10.78 0.74 -6.14
C PHE A 72 11.04 1.20 -4.72
N VAL A 73 10.09 0.95 -3.82
CA VAL A 73 10.35 1.04 -2.40
C VAL A 73 10.83 -0.34 -1.93
N VAL A 74 11.91 -0.35 -1.15
CA VAL A 74 12.48 -1.55 -0.54
C VAL A 74 12.41 -1.37 0.96
N CYS A 75 11.60 -2.20 1.60
CA CYS A 75 11.37 -2.20 3.04
C CYS A 75 11.95 -3.49 3.61
N LYS A 76 12.96 -3.40 4.46
CA LYS A 76 13.63 -4.56 5.06
C LYS A 76 13.37 -4.61 6.56
N ASN A 77 13.59 -5.79 7.12
CA ASN A 77 13.49 -6.05 8.54
C ASN A 77 12.09 -5.69 9.06
N TYR A 78 11.08 -6.44 8.60
CA TYR A 78 9.71 -6.30 9.08
C TYR A 78 9.66 -6.42 10.60
N ALA A 79 9.25 -5.34 11.25
CA ALA A 79 9.23 -5.15 12.68
C ALA A 79 7.95 -4.36 13.03
N PRO A 80 6.78 -5.02 13.04
CA PRO A 80 5.53 -4.35 13.40
C PRO A 80 5.59 -3.87 14.85
N PRO A 81 4.92 -2.75 15.19
CA PRO A 81 4.87 -2.25 16.55
C PRO A 81 4.27 -3.28 17.52
N GLU A 82 4.71 -3.23 18.77
CA GLU A 82 4.17 -4.11 19.81
C GLU A 82 2.66 -3.88 19.99
N GLY A 83 1.89 -4.97 20.01
CA GLY A 83 0.43 -4.92 20.09
C GLY A 83 -0.28 -4.52 18.79
N TYR A 84 0.44 -4.36 17.66
CA TYR A 84 -0.20 -4.24 16.35
C TYR A 84 -0.91 -5.54 15.99
N ILE A 85 -2.20 -5.44 15.71
CA ILE A 85 -3.01 -6.56 15.23
C ILE A 85 -3.36 -6.25 13.78
N PRO A 86 -2.91 -7.06 12.81
CA PRO A 86 -3.25 -6.84 11.43
C PRO A 86 -4.76 -7.09 11.26
N HIS A 87 -5.44 -6.14 10.62
CA HIS A 87 -6.88 -6.22 10.37
C HIS A 87 -7.15 -6.06 8.87
N MET A 88 -7.77 -7.06 8.25
CA MET A 88 -8.33 -6.97 6.89
C MET A 88 -9.66 -6.22 6.89
N LEU A 89 -9.67 -5.00 7.41
CA LEU A 89 -10.84 -4.13 7.34
C LEU A 89 -11.04 -3.74 5.87
N ASN A 90 -12.01 -4.37 5.23
CA ASN A 90 -12.39 -4.10 3.85
C ASN A 90 -13.81 -3.53 3.87
N PRO A 91 -13.99 -2.22 3.66
CA PRO A 91 -15.32 -1.59 3.62
C PRO A 91 -16.27 -2.20 2.57
N LEU A 92 -15.75 -3.00 1.63
CA LEU A 92 -16.52 -3.67 0.59
C LEU A 92 -16.85 -5.14 0.89
N LEU A 93 -16.05 -5.83 1.71
CA LEU A 93 -16.32 -7.24 2.07
C LEU A 93 -17.22 -7.34 3.31
N THR A 94 -17.14 -6.32 4.17
CA THR A 94 -17.98 -6.19 5.36
C THR A 94 -18.91 -5.01 5.14
N HIS A 95 -20.23 -5.25 5.06
CA HIS A 95 -21.27 -4.22 5.04
C HIS A 95 -21.34 -3.35 6.33
N GLN A 96 -20.27 -3.32 7.12
CA GLN A 96 -20.17 -2.59 8.36
C GLN A 96 -19.11 -1.50 8.21
N ALA A 97 -19.53 -0.25 8.43
CA ALA A 97 -18.62 0.87 8.56
C ALA A 97 -17.63 0.60 9.71
N LEU A 98 -16.36 0.95 9.50
CA LEU A 98 -15.33 0.80 10.52
C LEU A 98 -15.71 1.62 11.74
N ASN A 99 -15.87 0.96 12.88
CA ASN A 99 -16.00 1.67 14.15
C ASN A 99 -14.61 2.15 14.58
N VAL A 100 -14.23 3.34 14.10
CA VAL A 100 -12.96 4.01 14.44
C VAL A 100 -12.79 4.22 15.95
N ASP A 101 -13.86 4.16 16.73
CA ASP A 101 -13.82 4.27 18.19
C ASP A 101 -13.40 2.98 18.89
N GLU A 102 -13.45 1.83 18.20
CA GLU A 102 -12.96 0.53 18.71
C GLU A 102 -11.45 0.33 18.45
N LEU A 103 -10.82 1.16 17.63
CA LEU A 103 -9.38 1.09 17.37
C LEU A 103 -8.60 1.63 18.57
N ILE A 104 -7.89 0.74 19.27
CA ILE A 104 -7.07 1.07 20.45
C ILE A 104 -5.59 1.17 20.07
N GLY A 105 -4.87 2.11 20.69
CA GLY A 105 -3.42 2.18 20.64
C GLY A 105 -2.87 2.47 19.24
N ILE A 106 -1.89 1.68 18.80
CA ILE A 106 -1.19 1.88 17.52
C ILE A 106 -2.10 1.73 16.30
N ASN A 107 -3.15 0.91 16.41
CA ASN A 107 -4.14 0.71 15.35
C ASN A 107 -4.99 1.98 15.05
N ARG A 108 -4.98 2.98 15.93
CA ARG A 108 -5.62 4.29 15.68
C ARG A 108 -4.74 5.25 14.86
N TYR A 109 -3.42 5.09 14.94
CA TYR A 109 -2.44 5.95 14.26
C TYR A 109 -2.04 5.40 12.90
N VAL A 110 -2.17 4.08 12.70
CA VAL A 110 -2.04 3.45 11.39
C VAL A 110 -3.36 3.63 10.65
N VAL A 111 -3.35 4.44 9.59
CA VAL A 111 -4.55 4.74 8.80
C VAL A 111 -5.14 3.44 8.25
N PRO A 112 -6.40 3.10 8.57
CA PRO A 112 -7.04 1.92 8.02
C PRO A 112 -7.18 2.09 6.50
N PHE A 113 -6.87 1.04 5.76
CA PHE A 113 -7.03 1.02 4.32
C PHE A 113 -8.52 1.07 3.95
N VAL A 114 -8.89 1.99 3.06
CA VAL A 114 -10.24 2.05 2.48
C VAL A 114 -10.10 1.59 1.03
N VAL A 115 -10.60 0.39 0.73
CA VAL A 115 -10.71 -0.06 -0.66
C VAL A 115 -11.81 0.77 -1.33
N CYS A 116 -11.44 1.57 -2.33
CA CYS A 116 -12.39 2.24 -3.20
C CYS A 116 -12.46 1.47 -4.52
N GLY A 117 -13.52 0.68 -4.72
CA GLY A 117 -13.76 -0.05 -5.98
C GLY A 117 -14.79 -1.15 -5.78
N ASP A 118 -15.90 -1.12 -6.48
CA ASP A 118 -16.96 -2.11 -6.32
C ASP A 118 -16.60 -3.41 -7.05
N LEU A 119 -16.67 -4.56 -6.34
CA LEU A 119 -16.45 -5.90 -6.92
C LEU A 119 -17.51 -6.29 -7.96
N THR A 120 -18.62 -5.55 -8.03
CA THR A 120 -19.68 -5.79 -9.01
C THR A 120 -19.43 -5.10 -10.36
N GLN A 121 -18.39 -4.25 -10.47
CA GLN A 121 -18.08 -3.60 -11.73
C GLN A 121 -17.39 -4.57 -12.69
N PRO A 122 -17.82 -4.62 -13.97
CA PRO A 122 -17.17 -5.46 -14.97
C PRO A 122 -15.69 -5.10 -15.08
N ASP A 123 -14.85 -6.14 -15.14
CA ASP A 123 -13.40 -6.01 -15.29
C ASP A 123 -13.07 -5.11 -16.49
N SER A 124 -12.25 -4.09 -16.23
CA SER A 124 -11.82 -3.11 -17.24
C SER A 124 -11.00 -3.78 -18.36
N ASP A 125 -10.39 -4.94 -18.06
CA ASP A 125 -9.58 -5.71 -19.00
C ASP A 125 -10.41 -6.63 -19.91
N GLY A 126 -11.74 -6.68 -19.75
CA GLY A 126 -12.66 -7.47 -20.59
C GLY A 126 -12.91 -6.93 -22.02
N CYS A 127 -12.24 -5.85 -22.43
CA CYS A 127 -12.48 -5.19 -23.72
C CYS A 127 -11.58 -5.65 -24.88
N TYR A 128 -10.78 -6.71 -24.71
CA TYR A 128 -9.95 -7.24 -25.79
C TYR A 128 -10.45 -8.59 -26.28
N PRO A 129 -10.66 -8.78 -27.60
CA PRO A 129 -10.99 -10.08 -28.14
C PRO A 129 -9.81 -11.04 -27.94
N LEU A 130 -10.09 -12.18 -27.32
CA LEU A 130 -9.19 -13.32 -27.29
C LEU A 130 -9.33 -14.03 -28.64
N ASN A 131 -8.37 -13.80 -29.53
CA ASN A 131 -8.19 -14.63 -30.73
C ASN A 131 -7.71 -16.03 -30.34
#